data_AF-A0A2G3A896-F1
#
_entry.id   AF-A0A2G3A896-F1
#
_cell.length_a   1.000
_cell.length_b   1.000
_cell.length_c   1.000
_cell.angle_alpha   90.00
_cell.angle_beta   90.00
_cell.angle_gamma   90.00
#
_symmetry.space_group_name_H-M   'P 1'
#
loop_
_entity.id
_entity.type
_entity.pdbx_description
1 polymer ?
#
loop_
_entity_poly.entity_id
_entity_poly.type
_entity_poly.pdbx_seq_one_letter_code
_entity_poly.pdbx_strand_id
1 'polypeptide(L)'
;MTTTSNPSTGATSDRTEEESMHCAWKDLQYEELAELQYAAVQAKKGENDDHQLTQLIQKIIQHFQDYTNNRTRRAQIDVSPFFAPVSCTPLVNSVLWIAGCRPSSFLRFVYVLCGMDIDSHLADFLQGKKVGDLGELTSKQMNMIDALQAKTINQEKILTSKLASLQEDIVDQPIASKIKNEMGECGNADEALDEHGRHWRA
;
A
#
# COMPACT_ATOMS: atom_id res chain seq x y z
N MET A 1 3.21 -37.00 -30.87
CA MET A 1 4.24 -36.48 -29.95
C MET A 1 3.77 -35.13 -29.45
N THR A 2 3.03 -35.15 -28.35
CA THR A 2 2.57 -33.97 -27.63
C THR A 2 3.72 -33.49 -26.76
N THR A 3 4.28 -32.32 -27.09
CA THR A 3 5.30 -31.65 -26.29
C THR A 3 4.63 -31.11 -25.02
N THR A 4 4.79 -31.80 -23.91
CA THR A 4 4.57 -31.27 -22.57
C THR A 4 5.62 -30.19 -22.32
N SER A 5 5.22 -28.93 -22.42
CA SER A 5 5.98 -27.79 -21.90
C SER A 5 6.02 -27.90 -20.38
N ASN A 6 7.23 -28.06 -19.81
CA ASN A 6 7.44 -28.08 -18.37
C ASN A 6 6.98 -26.73 -17.75
N PRO A 7 6.02 -26.73 -16.82
CA PRO A 7 5.55 -25.50 -16.16
C PRO A 7 6.60 -24.86 -15.25
N SER A 8 7.60 -25.62 -14.81
CA SER A 8 8.55 -25.21 -13.78
C SER A 8 9.53 -24.13 -14.24
N THR A 9 9.88 -24.08 -15.53
CA THR A 9 10.92 -23.18 -16.04
C THR A 9 10.43 -21.74 -16.20
N GLY A 10 9.14 -21.55 -16.50
CA GLY A 10 8.51 -20.22 -16.63
C GLY A 10 8.33 -19.54 -15.27
N ALA A 11 7.80 -20.28 -14.29
CA ALA A 11 7.55 -19.76 -12.93
C ALA A 11 8.84 -19.32 -12.21
N THR A 12 9.98 -19.97 -12.47
CA THR A 12 11.28 -19.52 -11.93
C THR A 12 11.77 -18.23 -12.58
N SER A 13 11.57 -18.07 -13.89
CA SER A 13 11.99 -16.87 -14.63
C SER A 13 11.21 -15.64 -14.17
N ASP A 14 9.89 -15.77 -14.06
CA ASP A 14 8.99 -14.68 -13.66
C ASP A 14 9.28 -14.18 -12.24
N ARG A 15 9.62 -15.10 -11.31
CA ARG A 15 10.01 -14.76 -9.94
C ARG A 15 11.32 -13.99 -9.88
N THR A 16 12.34 -14.41 -10.64
CA THR A 16 13.62 -13.68 -10.71
C THR A 16 13.48 -12.30 -11.33
N GLU A 17 12.59 -12.11 -12.30
CA GLU A 17 12.31 -10.80 -12.89
C GLU A 17 11.67 -9.84 -11.88
N GLU A 18 10.74 -10.33 -11.05
CA GLU A 18 10.09 -9.50 -10.04
C GLU A 18 11.04 -9.07 -8.92
N GLU A 19 11.90 -9.98 -8.47
CA GLU A 19 12.96 -9.65 -7.51
C GLU A 19 13.92 -8.61 -8.08
N SER A 20 14.35 -8.77 -9.33
CA SER A 20 15.21 -7.80 -10.02
C SER A 20 14.54 -6.43 -10.13
N MET A 21 13.26 -6.39 -10.47
CA MET A 21 12.49 -5.15 -10.58
C MET A 21 12.31 -4.47 -9.23
N HIS A 22 12.05 -5.23 -8.16
CA HIS A 22 11.95 -4.68 -6.82
C HIS A 22 13.29 -4.12 -6.33
N CYS A 23 14.41 -4.78 -6.66
CA CYS A 23 15.75 -4.24 -6.38
C CYS A 23 16.01 -2.94 -7.15
N ALA A 24 15.76 -2.91 -8.45
CA ALA A 24 15.93 -1.71 -9.26
C ALA A 24 15.07 -0.53 -8.77
N TRP A 25 13.82 -0.81 -8.36
CA TRP A 25 12.96 0.17 -7.73
C TRP A 25 13.55 0.72 -6.43
N LYS A 26 14.08 -0.14 -5.58
CA LYS A 26 14.68 0.26 -4.30
C LYS A 26 15.92 1.13 -4.50
N ASP A 27 16.78 0.77 -5.45
CA ASP A 27 17.97 1.54 -5.78
C ASP A 27 17.59 2.93 -6.29
N LEU A 28 16.59 3.02 -7.19
CA LEU A 28 16.04 4.29 -7.65
C LEU A 28 15.53 5.15 -6.48
N GLN A 29 14.83 4.55 -5.51
CA GLN A 29 14.36 5.30 -4.33
C GLN A 29 15.50 5.85 -3.47
N TYR A 30 16.62 5.15 -3.36
CA TYR A 30 17.80 5.66 -2.65
C TYR A 30 18.46 6.83 -3.38
N GLU A 31 18.56 6.76 -4.70
CA GLU A 31 19.08 7.84 -5.53
C GLU A 31 18.21 9.10 -5.41
N GLU A 32 16.89 8.94 -5.53
CA GLU A 32 15.93 10.04 -5.41
C GLU A 32 15.91 10.65 -4.01
N LEU A 33 16.10 9.84 -2.97
CA LEU A 33 16.25 10.35 -1.61
C LEU A 33 17.49 11.22 -1.46
N ALA A 34 18.62 10.82 -2.05
CA ALA A 34 19.84 11.62 -2.03
C ALA A 34 19.66 12.96 -2.77
N GLU A 35 18.95 12.94 -3.91
CA GLU A 35 18.60 14.17 -4.64
C GLU A 35 17.70 15.10 -3.82
N LEU A 36 16.68 14.56 -3.15
CA LEU A 36 15.80 15.34 -2.28
C LEU A 36 16.55 15.96 -1.09
N GLN A 37 17.45 15.20 -0.47
CA GLN A 37 18.29 15.69 0.63
C GLN A 37 19.21 16.82 0.16
N TYR A 38 19.83 16.66 -1.01
CA TYR A 38 20.65 17.70 -1.61
C TYR A 38 19.83 18.96 -1.89
N ALA A 39 18.67 18.83 -2.54
CA ALA A 39 17.78 19.95 -2.83
C ALA A 39 17.32 20.67 -1.55
N ALA A 40 16.98 19.92 -0.49
CA ALA A 40 16.59 20.49 0.80
C ALA A 40 17.72 21.29 1.47
N VAL A 41 18.97 20.83 1.37
CA VAL A 41 20.15 21.57 1.88
C VAL A 41 20.37 22.86 1.10
N GLN A 42 20.19 22.84 -0.22
CA GLN A 42 20.35 24.03 -1.06
C GLN A 42 19.25 25.07 -0.82
N ALA A 43 18.00 24.62 -0.66
CA ALA A 43 16.89 25.48 -0.27
C ALA A 43 17.16 26.21 1.06
N LYS A 44 17.74 25.51 2.06
CA LYS A 44 18.13 26.11 3.36
C LYS A 44 19.21 27.19 3.25
N LYS A 45 20.05 27.16 2.21
CA LYS A 45 21.08 28.18 1.95
C LYS A 45 20.55 29.40 1.20
N GLY A 46 19.27 29.43 0.85
CA GLY A 46 18.69 30.49 0.03
C GLY A 46 19.00 30.36 -1.47
N GLU A 47 19.62 29.25 -1.89
CA GLU A 47 19.84 28.90 -3.29
C GLU A 47 18.63 28.12 -3.84
N ASN A 48 17.42 28.63 -3.56
CA ASN A 48 16.20 27.90 -3.84
C ASN A 48 15.74 28.12 -5.29
N ASP A 49 15.71 27.06 -6.09
CA ASP A 49 15.03 27.00 -7.37
C ASP A 49 13.76 26.16 -7.23
N ASP A 50 12.65 26.82 -6.90
CA ASP A 50 11.33 26.21 -6.75
C ASP A 50 10.93 25.40 -8.00
N HIS A 51 11.41 25.80 -9.18
CA HIS A 51 11.16 25.08 -10.42
C HIS A 51 11.91 23.74 -10.45
N GLN A 52 13.20 23.73 -10.07
CA GLN A 52 13.98 22.47 -9.94
C GLN A 52 13.36 21.53 -8.90
N LEU A 53 12.94 22.05 -7.74
CA LEU A 53 12.30 21.24 -6.71
C LEU A 53 10.97 20.65 -7.21
N THR A 54 10.17 21.45 -7.92
CA THR A 54 8.91 20.98 -8.53
C THR A 54 9.17 19.89 -9.56
N GLN A 55 10.18 20.04 -10.42
CA GLN A 55 10.56 19.03 -11.39
C GLN A 55 11.04 17.73 -10.73
N LEU A 56 11.83 17.83 -9.66
CA LEU A 56 12.28 16.68 -8.89
C LEU A 56 11.09 15.92 -8.27
N ILE A 57 10.16 16.64 -7.65
CA ILE A 57 8.94 16.05 -7.07
C ILE A 57 8.10 15.36 -8.18
N GLN A 58 7.93 16.00 -9.34
CA GLN A 58 7.20 15.41 -10.46
C GLN A 58 7.88 14.15 -11.00
N LYS A 59 9.22 14.15 -11.12
CA LYS A 59 10.02 12.98 -11.52
C LYS A 59 9.76 11.80 -10.58
N ILE A 60 9.86 12.04 -9.27
CA ILE A 60 9.67 11.01 -8.24
C ILE A 60 8.25 10.46 -8.31
N ILE A 61 7.23 11.34 -8.35
CA ILE A 61 5.82 10.93 -8.46
C ILE A 61 5.61 10.07 -9.71
N GLN A 62 6.19 10.45 -10.84
CA GLN A 62 6.09 9.68 -12.08
C GLN A 62 6.69 8.29 -11.91
N HIS A 63 7.87 8.15 -11.30
CA HIS A 63 8.48 6.85 -11.07
C HIS A 63 7.66 5.96 -10.11
N PHE A 64 7.04 6.52 -9.08
CA PHE A 64 6.07 5.79 -8.24
C PHE A 64 4.87 5.28 -9.05
N GLN A 65 4.35 6.10 -9.96
CA GLN A 65 3.25 5.71 -10.85
C GLN A 65 3.68 4.60 -11.80
N ASP A 66 4.87 4.73 -12.41
CA ASP A 66 5.41 3.73 -13.34
C ASP A 66 5.63 2.38 -12.65
N TYR A 67 6.20 2.39 -11.43
CA TYR A 67 6.36 1.19 -10.63
C TYR A 67 5.01 0.53 -10.28
N THR A 68 4.02 1.34 -9.86
CA THR A 68 2.68 0.85 -9.53
C THR A 68 1.96 0.28 -10.76
N ASN A 69 2.06 0.95 -11.90
CA ASN A 69 1.49 0.50 -13.17
C ASN A 69 2.14 -0.82 -13.62
N ASN A 70 3.45 -0.95 -13.48
CA ASN A 70 4.16 -2.18 -13.80
C ASN A 70 3.70 -3.34 -12.90
N ARG A 71 3.64 -3.13 -11.58
CA ARG A 71 3.12 -4.11 -10.63
C ARG A 71 1.69 -4.53 -10.98
N THR A 72 0.84 -3.58 -11.35
CA THR A 72 -0.55 -3.86 -11.76
C THR A 72 -0.61 -4.72 -13.02
N ARG A 73 0.20 -4.41 -14.04
CA ARG A 73 0.28 -5.21 -15.28
C ARG A 73 0.74 -6.63 -15.00
N ARG A 74 1.71 -6.83 -14.09
CA ARG A 74 2.17 -8.17 -13.70
C ARG A 74 1.13 -8.93 -12.88
N ALA A 75 0.38 -8.25 -12.01
CA ALA A 75 -0.71 -8.86 -11.24
C ALA A 75 -1.83 -9.44 -12.13
N GLN A 76 -1.96 -8.98 -13.38
CA GLN A 76 -2.88 -9.57 -14.37
C GLN A 76 -2.39 -10.92 -14.92
N ILE A 77 -1.09 -11.21 -14.80
CA ILE A 77 -0.46 -12.47 -15.22
C ILE A 77 -0.43 -13.44 -14.03
N ASP A 78 0.13 -13.00 -12.89
CA ASP A 78 0.12 -13.72 -11.63
C ASP A 78 -0.05 -12.73 -10.47
N VAL A 79 -1.13 -12.91 -9.71
CA VAL A 79 -1.48 -12.06 -8.57
C VAL A 79 -0.77 -12.49 -7.29
N SER A 80 -0.24 -13.72 -7.22
CA SER A 80 0.30 -14.29 -5.98
C SER A 80 1.46 -13.47 -5.40
N PRO A 81 2.47 -13.06 -6.20
CA PRO A 81 3.58 -12.26 -5.70
C PRO A 81 3.17 -10.83 -5.33
N PHE A 82 2.04 -10.35 -5.85
CA PHE A 82 1.49 -9.06 -5.49
C PHE A 82 1.07 -9.03 -4.01
N PHE A 83 0.45 -10.11 -3.51
CA PHE A 83 -0.02 -10.25 -2.12
C PHE A 83 1.01 -10.86 -1.17
N ALA A 84 1.86 -11.75 -1.66
CA ALA A 84 2.92 -12.39 -0.89
C ALA A 84 4.24 -12.35 -1.65
N PRO A 85 4.92 -11.18 -1.69
CA PRO A 85 6.20 -11.06 -2.35
C PRO A 85 7.21 -12.08 -1.81
N VAL A 86 7.93 -12.71 -2.73
CA VAL A 86 8.92 -13.76 -2.42
C VAL A 86 10.16 -13.19 -1.72
N SER A 87 10.40 -11.90 -1.87
CA SER A 87 11.46 -11.15 -1.18
C SER A 87 11.15 -10.89 0.30
N CYS A 88 9.92 -11.14 0.74
CA CYS A 88 9.46 -10.92 2.11
C CYS A 88 9.35 -12.23 2.88
N THR A 89 9.62 -12.18 4.19
CA THR A 89 9.44 -13.35 5.06
C THR A 89 7.95 -13.65 5.27
N PRO A 90 7.56 -14.88 5.64
CA PRO A 90 6.17 -15.21 5.93
C PRO A 90 5.52 -14.31 6.99
N LEU A 91 6.29 -13.89 8.00
CA LEU A 91 5.83 -12.93 9.02
C LEU A 91 5.59 -11.54 8.44
N VAL A 92 6.46 -11.05 7.55
CA VAL A 92 6.25 -9.76 6.89
C VAL A 92 5.02 -9.84 5.98
N ASN A 93 4.87 -10.93 5.23
CA ASN A 93 3.71 -11.15 4.37
C ASN A 93 2.39 -11.23 5.16
N SER A 94 2.38 -11.82 6.35
CA SER A 94 1.16 -11.94 7.15
C SER A 94 0.64 -10.63 7.72
N VAL A 95 1.48 -9.58 7.77
CA VAL A 95 1.10 -8.25 8.28
C VAL A 95 0.85 -7.22 7.19
N LEU A 96 0.96 -7.59 5.91
CA LEU A 96 0.66 -6.68 4.81
C LEU A 96 -0.84 -6.35 4.78
N TRP A 97 -1.14 -5.09 4.50
CA TRP A 97 -2.49 -4.64 4.18
C TRP A 97 -2.72 -4.81 2.68
N ILE A 98 -3.52 -5.82 2.32
CA ILE A 98 -3.80 -6.24 0.94
C ILE A 98 -2.51 -6.69 0.24
N ALA A 99 -1.73 -5.78 -0.32
CA ALA A 99 -0.56 -6.07 -1.15
C ALA A 99 0.65 -5.16 -0.83
N GLY A 100 0.68 -4.65 0.40
CA GLY A 100 1.70 -3.72 0.86
C GLY A 100 1.39 -3.10 2.22
N CYS A 101 1.93 -1.91 2.44
CA CYS A 101 1.63 -1.11 3.61
C CYS A 101 0.31 -0.33 3.44
N ARG A 102 -0.33 0.01 4.56
CA ARG A 102 -1.54 0.81 4.59
C ARG A 102 -1.21 2.29 4.32
N PRO A 103 -1.69 2.93 3.23
CA PRO A 103 -1.29 4.29 2.84
C PRO A 103 -1.45 5.36 3.93
N SER A 104 -2.50 5.26 4.75
CA SER A 104 -2.78 6.16 5.86
C SER A 104 -1.69 6.15 6.93
N SER A 105 -0.86 5.10 7.00
CA SER A 105 0.31 5.07 7.89
C SER A 105 1.39 6.09 7.49
N PHE A 106 1.58 6.35 6.20
CA PHE A 106 2.51 7.39 5.75
C PHE A 106 2.00 8.79 6.09
N LEU A 107 0.68 9.03 5.95
CA LEU A 107 0.08 10.31 6.34
C LEU A 107 0.16 10.50 7.86
N ARG A 108 -0.06 9.45 8.65
CA ARG A 108 0.16 9.46 10.11
C ARG A 108 1.59 9.87 10.47
N PHE A 109 2.57 9.37 9.71
CA PHE A 109 3.97 9.70 9.92
C PHE A 109 4.23 11.20 9.75
N VAL A 110 3.59 11.87 8.77
CA VAL A 110 3.68 13.33 8.61
C VAL A 110 3.22 14.04 9.89
N TYR A 111 2.05 13.70 10.44
CA TYR A 111 1.59 14.33 11.70
C TYR A 111 2.52 14.09 12.88
N VAL A 112 3.06 12.88 13.00
CA VAL A 112 4.00 12.54 14.08
C VAL A 112 5.25 13.40 13.95
N LEU A 113 5.83 13.49 12.76
CA LEU A 113 7.02 14.32 12.54
C LEU A 113 6.73 15.81 12.78
N CYS A 114 5.59 16.34 12.33
CA CYS A 114 5.20 17.73 12.61
C CYS A 114 5.05 17.97 14.11
N GLY A 115 4.39 17.06 14.83
CA GLY A 115 4.21 17.15 16.28
C GLY A 115 5.52 17.08 17.04
N MET A 116 6.44 16.19 16.65
CA MET A 116 7.78 16.07 17.25
C MET A 116 8.61 17.34 17.07
N ASP A 117 8.51 17.98 15.90
CA ASP A 117 9.23 19.22 15.59
C ASP A 117 8.66 20.43 16.36
N ILE A 118 7.34 20.48 16.53
CA ILE A 118 6.70 21.49 17.39
C ILE A 118 7.10 21.28 18.86
N ASP A 119 7.11 20.05 19.35
CA ASP A 119 7.40 19.74 20.75
C ASP A 119 8.87 20.05 21.09
N SER A 120 9.82 19.72 20.21
CA SER A 120 11.25 20.02 20.38
C SER A 120 11.53 21.53 20.42
N HIS A 121 10.68 22.35 19.79
CA HIS A 121 10.79 23.80 19.71
C HIS A 121 9.62 24.54 20.39
N LEU A 122 8.95 23.90 21.36
CA LEU A 122 7.71 24.40 21.96
C LEU A 122 7.85 25.81 22.55
N ALA A 123 8.97 26.09 23.23
CA ALA A 123 9.22 27.40 23.82
C ALA A 123 9.33 28.51 22.76
N ASP A 124 9.93 28.21 21.60
CA ASP A 124 10.05 29.14 20.49
C ASP A 124 8.72 29.28 19.74
N PHE A 125 7.98 28.18 19.56
CA PHE A 125 6.64 28.18 19.00
C PHE A 125 5.68 29.08 19.78
N LEU A 126 5.64 28.93 21.12
CA LEU A 126 4.77 29.73 22.00
C LEU A 126 5.14 31.21 22.01
N GLN A 127 6.39 31.54 21.70
CA GLN A 127 6.86 32.92 21.50
C GLN A 127 6.55 33.46 20.09
N GLY A 128 5.86 32.69 19.25
CA GLY A 128 5.53 33.03 17.87
C GLY A 128 6.72 33.01 16.93
N LYS A 129 7.84 32.38 17.33
CA LYS A 129 8.99 32.17 16.43
C LYS A 129 8.69 31.01 15.49
N LYS A 130 9.30 31.08 14.31
CA LYS A 130 9.28 29.97 13.36
C LYS A 130 9.97 28.75 13.97
N VAL A 131 9.26 27.64 14.01
CA VAL A 131 9.76 26.31 14.36
C VAL A 131 9.99 25.59 13.06
N GLY A 132 11.22 25.14 12.79
CA GLY A 132 11.68 24.72 11.46
C GLY A 132 10.94 23.57 10.76
N ASP A 133 11.57 23.09 9.68
CA ASP A 133 11.24 21.95 8.80
C ASP A 133 9.74 21.57 8.63
N LEU A 134 9.17 20.79 9.55
CA LEU A 134 7.82 20.24 9.45
C LEU A 134 6.84 20.94 10.41
N GLY A 135 7.33 21.65 11.42
CA GLY A 135 6.54 22.55 12.25
C GLY A 135 6.05 23.80 11.50
N GLU A 136 6.62 24.14 10.34
CA GLU A 136 6.23 25.30 9.52
C GLU A 136 5.11 25.03 8.50
N LEU A 137 4.48 23.84 8.49
CA LEU A 137 3.37 23.59 7.57
C LEU A 137 2.26 24.62 7.77
N THR A 138 1.94 25.36 6.71
CA THR A 138 0.88 26.35 6.75
C THR A 138 -0.47 25.70 7.02
N SER A 139 -1.42 26.44 7.60
CA SER A 139 -2.79 25.93 7.82
C SER A 139 -3.43 25.42 6.52
N LYS A 140 -3.09 26.02 5.37
CA LYS A 140 -3.55 25.54 4.06
C LYS A 140 -2.97 24.17 3.71
N GLN A 141 -1.67 23.97 3.89
CA GLN A 141 -1.02 22.67 3.65
C GLN A 141 -1.56 21.60 4.61
N MET A 142 -1.74 21.95 5.88
CA MET A 142 -2.34 21.06 6.87
C MET A 142 -3.75 20.62 6.47
N ASN A 143 -4.62 21.57 6.09
CA ASN A 143 -5.97 21.25 5.59
C ASN A 143 -5.94 20.34 4.34
N MET A 144 -4.94 20.50 3.46
CA MET A 144 -4.76 19.62 2.30
C MET A 144 -4.37 18.20 2.72
N ILE A 145 -3.50 18.06 3.73
CA ILE A 145 -3.11 16.75 4.29
C ILE A 145 -4.30 16.09 5.00
N ASP A 146 -5.07 16.83 5.79
CA ASP A 146 -6.30 16.34 6.45
C ASP A 146 -7.30 15.81 5.42
N ALA A 147 -7.55 16.58 4.36
CA ALA A 147 -8.44 16.17 3.28
C ALA A 147 -7.92 14.93 2.55
N LEU A 148 -6.60 14.83 2.31
CA LEU A 148 -5.98 13.67 1.69
C LEU A 148 -6.11 12.44 2.60
N GLN A 149 -5.91 12.58 3.91
CA GLN A 149 -6.07 11.49 4.88
C GLN A 149 -7.50 11.00 4.94
N ALA A 150 -8.48 11.89 5.02
CA ALA A 150 -9.89 11.52 5.02
C ALA A 150 -10.27 10.71 3.77
N LYS A 151 -9.85 11.19 2.58
CA LYS A 151 -10.05 10.48 1.31
C LYS A 151 -9.37 9.11 1.31
N THR A 152 -8.12 9.05 1.77
CA THR A 152 -7.32 7.82 1.84
C THR A 152 -8.00 6.79 2.74
N ILE A 153 -8.35 7.16 3.98
CA ILE A 153 -9.03 6.26 4.92
C ILE A 153 -10.36 5.75 4.34
N ASN A 154 -11.11 6.60 3.65
CA ASN A 154 -12.35 6.17 3.02
C ASN A 154 -12.11 5.11 1.93
N GLN A 155 -11.12 5.32 1.05
CA GLN A 155 -10.75 4.32 0.03
C GLN A 155 -10.21 3.03 0.65
N GLU A 156 -9.41 3.13 1.72
CA GLU A 156 -8.93 1.96 2.45
C GLU A 156 -10.07 1.13 3.02
N LYS A 157 -11.09 1.78 3.63
CA LYS A 157 -12.28 1.09 4.15
C LYS A 157 -13.03 0.34 3.04
N ILE A 158 -13.22 0.98 1.88
CA ILE A 158 -13.87 0.36 0.72
C ILE A 158 -13.08 -0.87 0.26
N LEU A 159 -11.76 -0.76 0.12
CA LEU A 159 -10.91 -1.87 -0.33
C LEU A 159 -10.88 -3.02 0.68
N THR A 160 -10.76 -2.72 1.98
CA THR A 160 -10.81 -3.74 3.03
C THR A 160 -12.16 -4.46 3.06
N SER A 161 -13.28 -3.73 2.92
CA SER A 161 -14.60 -4.35 2.84
C SER A 161 -14.73 -5.27 1.63
N LYS A 162 -14.25 -4.83 0.45
CA LYS A 162 -14.27 -5.67 -0.76
C LYS A 162 -13.42 -6.93 -0.62
N LEU A 163 -12.25 -6.82 -0.01
CA LEU A 163 -11.39 -7.98 0.23
C LEU A 163 -12.05 -8.97 1.22
N ALA A 164 -12.70 -8.47 2.27
CA ALA A 164 -13.41 -9.32 3.22
C ALA A 164 -14.56 -10.09 2.54
N SER A 165 -15.40 -9.42 1.75
CA SER A 165 -16.47 -10.09 1.00
C SER A 165 -15.94 -11.15 0.04
N LEU A 166 -14.83 -10.86 -0.67
CA LEU A 166 -14.19 -11.83 -1.54
C LEU A 166 -13.68 -13.07 -0.76
N GLN A 167 -13.17 -12.87 0.45
CA GLN A 167 -12.71 -13.97 1.30
C GLN A 167 -13.87 -14.83 1.79
N GLU A 168 -15.01 -14.22 2.12
CA GLU A 168 -16.26 -14.93 2.47
C GLU A 168 -16.73 -15.79 1.28
N ASP A 169 -16.86 -15.19 0.09
CA ASP A 169 -17.32 -15.86 -1.13
C ASP A 169 -16.47 -17.10 -1.51
N ILE A 170 -15.14 -17.00 -1.34
CA ILE A 170 -14.20 -18.10 -1.65
C ILE A 170 -14.38 -19.27 -0.67
N VAL A 171 -14.70 -18.99 0.60
CA VAL A 171 -14.87 -20.01 1.64
C VAL A 171 -16.24 -20.68 1.57
N ASP A 172 -17.27 -19.93 1.18
CA ASP A 172 -18.64 -20.43 1.12
C ASP A 172 -18.83 -21.52 0.05
N GLN A 173 -18.14 -21.42 -1.09
CA GLN A 173 -18.27 -22.40 -2.18
C GLN A 173 -17.86 -23.83 -1.78
N PRO A 174 -16.67 -24.09 -1.21
CA PRO A 174 -16.31 -25.41 -0.69
C PRO A 174 -17.27 -25.91 0.39
N ILE A 175 -17.71 -25.04 1.30
CA ILE A 175 -18.60 -25.43 2.40
C ILE A 175 -19.96 -25.85 1.86
N ALA A 176 -20.58 -25.05 0.99
CA ALA A 176 -21.85 -25.37 0.35
C ALA A 176 -21.79 -26.69 -0.44
N SER A 177 -20.69 -26.91 -1.16
CA SER A 177 -20.47 -28.15 -1.92
C SER A 177 -20.39 -29.39 -1.02
N LYS A 178 -19.76 -29.27 0.15
CA LYS A 178 -19.64 -30.36 1.12
C LYS A 178 -20.97 -30.67 1.79
N ILE A 179 -21.73 -29.65 2.18
CA ILE A 179 -23.10 -29.80 2.71
C ILE A 179 -24.00 -30.52 1.72
N LYS A 180 -23.99 -30.12 0.44
CA LYS A 180 -24.80 -30.78 -0.61
C LYS A 180 -24.43 -32.26 -0.78
N ASN A 181 -23.15 -32.60 -0.70
CA ASN A 181 -22.70 -33.98 -0.81
C ASN A 181 -23.06 -34.83 0.42
N GLU A 182 -23.12 -34.24 1.61
CA GLU A 182 -23.46 -34.94 2.87
C GLU A 182 -24.99 -35.02 3.11
N MET A 183 -25.78 -34.03 2.67
CA MET A 183 -27.25 -33.98 2.86
C MET A 183 -28.07 -34.52 1.67
N GLY A 184 -27.44 -34.82 0.54
CA GLY A 184 -28.12 -35.26 -0.69
C GLY A 184 -28.76 -34.12 -1.50
N GLU A 185 -29.07 -34.38 -2.78
CA GLU A 185 -29.49 -33.38 -3.81
C GLU A 185 -30.73 -32.53 -3.48
N CYS A 186 -31.43 -32.78 -2.36
CA CYS A 186 -32.68 -32.11 -2.00
C CYS A 186 -32.51 -30.95 -0.99
N GLY A 187 -31.30 -30.73 -0.44
CA GLY A 187 -31.04 -29.64 0.50
C GLY A 187 -30.73 -28.30 -0.19
N ASN A 188 -31.54 -27.27 0.05
CA ASN A 188 -31.28 -25.90 -0.41
C ASN A 188 -30.10 -25.31 0.37
N ALA A 189 -28.90 -25.33 -0.21
CA ALA A 189 -27.64 -24.97 0.47
C ALA A 189 -27.62 -23.50 0.96
N ASP A 190 -28.26 -22.58 0.25
CA ASP A 190 -28.35 -21.16 0.63
C ASP A 190 -29.14 -20.97 1.94
N GLU A 191 -30.19 -21.78 2.15
CA GLU A 191 -31.05 -21.68 3.34
C GLU A 191 -30.33 -22.20 4.60
N ALA A 192 -29.49 -23.23 4.46
CA ALA A 192 -28.68 -23.78 5.55
C ALA A 192 -27.55 -22.83 5.97
N LEU A 193 -26.91 -22.13 5.03
CA LEU A 193 -25.89 -21.12 5.33
C LEU A 193 -26.49 -19.89 6.02
N ASP A 194 -27.67 -19.44 5.57
CA ASP A 194 -28.36 -18.29 6.15
C ASP A 194 -28.94 -18.61 7.55
N GLU A 195 -29.44 -19.84 7.78
CA GLU A 195 -29.88 -20.28 9.12
C GLU A 195 -28.73 -20.29 10.13
N HIS A 196 -27.55 -20.80 9.74
CA HIS A 196 -26.37 -20.77 10.60
C HIS A 196 -25.87 -19.34 10.84
N GLY A 197 -25.89 -18.47 9.82
CA GLY A 197 -25.54 -17.04 9.95
C GLY A 197 -26.49 -16.23 10.86
N ARG A 198 -27.74 -16.65 10.99
CA ARG A 198 -28.70 -16.07 11.96
C ARG A 198 -28.40 -16.51 13.40
N HIS A 199 -27.92 -17.74 13.62
CA HIS A 199 -27.60 -18.27 14.95
C HIS A 199 -26.38 -17.56 15.59
N TRP A 200 -25.45 -17.04 14.78
CA TRP A 200 -24.27 -16.29 15.25
C TRP A 200 -24.53 -14.80 15.51
N ARG A 201 -25.74 -14.29 15.25
CA ARG A 201 -26.13 -12.89 15.45
C ARG A 201 -27.07 -12.66 16.65
N ALA A 202 -27.33 -13.70 17.46
CA ALA A 202 -28.03 -13.62 18.74
C ALA A 202 -27.03 -13.69 19.90
#